data_AF-A0A964D0E9-F1
#
_entry.id   AF-A0A964D0E9-F1
#
_cell.length_a   1.000
_cell.length_b   1.000
_cell.length_c   1.000
_cell.angle_alpha   90.00
_cell.angle_beta   90.00
_cell.angle_gamma   90.00
#
_symmetry.space_group_name_H-M   'P 1'
#
loop_
_entity.id
_entity.type
_entity.pdbx_description
1 polymer ?
#
loop_
_entity_poly.entity_id
_entity_poly.type
_entity_poly.pdbx_seq_one_letter_code
_entity_poly.pdbx_strand_id
1 'polypeptide(L)'
;MSSSQPPSGKRKPLGFDELIAIVVAFGTMGAIFFWVTGRNPDRLNARSWQFPAVFSQPAAEPGNSTILTPPEAIPEVRSPARTILPSQPDVVPVAPVGPLFPVVPPMGTVVVPETPSEREAVPPVITKPKAAKPKAGPVKFSDVPDKYWARPFIVALADRQFFADFTDNKFRPDEPITRSELARLIQGMSDKEPRRKPINFKDVKNNSPIAGAIDHSVKTGYLKGYPDNAFRPDKEVPRVEVIAALASGLNLKPSAKASRTLQVYTDRKKVPKWAVNKVAAATEAGIVVNNPKPTLLQPNKIATRAEVAAMIYEAMAKQGKVPVKPSDYVMKPVKPSK
;
A
#
# COMPACT_ATOMS: atom_id res chain seq x y z
N MET A 1 -53.94 -37.96 43.33
CA MET A 1 -53.00 -37.64 42.22
C MET A 1 -52.29 -36.35 42.63
N SER A 2 -51.12 -36.34 43.26
CA SER A 2 -49.83 -36.97 42.90
C SER A 2 -49.24 -36.44 41.59
N SER A 3 -48.29 -35.50 41.72
CA SER A 3 -47.05 -35.49 40.95
C SER A 3 -46.03 -34.61 41.68
N SER A 4 -44.94 -35.22 42.12
CA SER A 4 -43.99 -34.64 43.09
C SER A 4 -42.81 -33.95 42.40
N GLN A 5 -42.41 -32.79 42.90
CA GLN A 5 -41.23 -32.06 42.43
C GLN A 5 -39.93 -32.75 42.93
N PRO A 6 -38.90 -32.95 42.07
CA PRO A 6 -37.68 -33.63 42.48
C PRO A 6 -36.78 -32.74 43.38
N PRO A 7 -36.06 -33.32 44.36
CA PRO A 7 -35.28 -32.57 45.33
C PRO A 7 -33.98 -31.99 44.75
N SER A 8 -33.59 -30.81 45.22
CA SER A 8 -32.33 -30.17 44.86
C SER A 8 -31.13 -30.92 45.43
N GLY A 9 -30.35 -31.58 44.56
CA GLY A 9 -29.13 -32.29 44.96
C GLY A 9 -28.06 -31.34 45.52
N LYS A 10 -27.66 -31.55 46.78
CA LYS A 10 -26.48 -30.90 47.38
C LYS A 10 -25.24 -31.34 46.60
N ARG A 11 -24.54 -30.39 45.95
CA ARG A 11 -23.25 -30.68 45.29
C ARG A 11 -22.23 -31.07 46.35
N LYS A 12 -21.71 -32.30 46.30
CA LYS A 12 -20.54 -32.69 47.08
C LYS A 12 -19.33 -31.90 46.58
N PRO A 13 -18.44 -31.39 47.45
CA PRO A 13 -17.13 -30.90 47.01
C PRO A 13 -16.33 -32.09 46.44
N LEU A 14 -15.59 -31.85 45.35
CA LEU A 14 -14.77 -32.89 44.70
C LEU A 14 -13.75 -33.44 45.69
N GLY A 15 -13.63 -34.77 45.74
CA GLY A 15 -12.61 -35.45 46.54
C GLY A 15 -11.21 -35.26 45.94
N PHE A 16 -10.18 -35.42 46.78
CA PHE A 16 -8.78 -35.30 46.34
C PHE A 16 -8.45 -36.36 45.27
N ASP A 17 -9.01 -37.57 45.39
CA ASP A 17 -8.89 -38.65 44.41
C ASP A 17 -9.53 -38.31 43.05
N GLU A 18 -10.63 -37.57 43.04
CA GLU A 18 -11.32 -37.14 41.82
C GLU A 18 -10.52 -36.04 41.10
N LEU A 19 -9.85 -35.16 41.86
CA LEU A 19 -8.92 -34.16 41.34
C LEU A 19 -7.66 -34.82 40.76
N ILE A 20 -7.12 -35.86 41.42
CA ILE A 20 -6.02 -36.68 40.87
C ILE A 20 -6.46 -37.38 39.59
N ALA A 21 -7.65 -37.99 39.55
CA ALA A 21 -8.19 -38.64 38.35
C ALA A 21 -8.32 -37.66 37.16
N ILE A 22 -8.76 -36.42 37.42
CA ILE A 22 -8.82 -35.36 36.40
C ILE A 22 -7.41 -35.01 35.89
N VAL A 23 -6.42 -34.82 36.77
CA VAL A 23 -5.05 -34.49 36.36
C VAL A 23 -4.41 -35.63 35.56
N VAL A 24 -4.64 -36.90 35.94
CA VAL A 24 -4.16 -38.07 35.20
C VAL A 24 -4.85 -38.20 33.83
N ALA A 25 -6.15 -37.91 33.73
CA ALA A 25 -6.87 -37.90 32.45
C ALA A 25 -6.34 -36.82 31.49
N PHE A 26 -6.07 -35.60 31.98
CA PHE A 26 -5.49 -34.55 31.13
C PHE A 26 -4.01 -34.79 30.81
N GLY A 27 -3.23 -35.38 31.73
CA GLY A 27 -1.84 -35.76 31.47
C GLY A 27 -1.68 -36.82 30.39
N THR A 28 -2.54 -37.85 30.40
CA THR A 28 -2.54 -38.91 29.38
C THR A 28 -3.00 -38.39 28.01
N MET A 29 -4.06 -37.58 27.94
CA MET A 29 -4.43 -36.90 26.68
C MET A 29 -3.34 -35.97 26.17
N GLY A 30 -2.65 -35.23 27.06
CA GLY A 30 -1.53 -34.37 26.70
C GLY A 30 -0.34 -35.13 26.11
N ALA A 31 0.02 -36.27 26.69
CA ALA A 31 1.09 -37.14 26.19
C ALA A 31 0.77 -37.72 24.80
N ILE A 32 -0.46 -38.17 24.58
CA ILE A 32 -0.92 -38.67 23.28
C ILE A 32 -0.91 -37.54 22.24
N PHE A 33 -1.39 -36.34 22.60
CA PHE A 33 -1.40 -35.20 21.68
C PHE A 33 0.03 -34.78 21.30
N PHE A 34 0.94 -34.69 22.28
CA PHE A 34 2.36 -34.36 22.04
C PHE A 34 3.05 -35.41 21.16
N TRP A 35 2.81 -36.70 21.39
CA TRP A 35 3.36 -37.80 20.60
C TRP A 35 2.80 -37.85 19.17
N VAL A 36 1.51 -37.55 18.99
CA VAL A 36 0.88 -37.43 17.66
C VAL A 36 1.40 -36.22 16.89
N THR A 37 1.66 -35.08 17.53
CA THR A 37 2.30 -33.93 16.86
C THR A 37 3.82 -34.08 16.69
N GLY A 38 4.50 -34.80 17.58
CA GLY A 38 5.97 -34.94 17.59
C GLY A 38 6.51 -35.94 16.56
N ARG A 39 5.68 -36.86 16.05
CA ARG A 39 6.10 -37.91 15.11
C ARG A 39 6.10 -37.53 13.63
N ASN A 40 5.84 -36.27 13.25
CA ASN A 40 5.81 -35.85 11.85
C ASN A 40 6.26 -34.38 11.65
N PRO A 41 7.58 -34.09 11.70
CA PRO A 41 8.09 -32.75 11.37
C PRO A 41 7.78 -32.33 9.92
N ASP A 42 7.62 -33.29 8.99
CA ASP A 42 7.48 -33.02 7.54
C ASP A 42 6.05 -32.75 7.05
N ARG A 43 5.04 -32.78 7.93
CA ARG A 43 3.64 -32.47 7.54
C ARG A 43 3.22 -31.02 7.79
N LEU A 44 4.06 -30.18 8.40
CA LEU A 44 3.90 -28.72 8.43
C LEU A 44 4.70 -28.04 7.30
N ASN A 45 4.60 -28.59 6.09
CA ASN A 45 5.28 -28.05 4.93
C ASN A 45 4.77 -26.62 4.61
N ALA A 46 5.66 -25.64 4.67
CA ALA A 46 5.40 -24.22 4.39
C ALA A 46 5.07 -23.91 2.90
N ARG A 47 4.66 -24.92 2.13
CA ARG A 47 4.18 -24.83 0.73
C ARG A 47 2.68 -24.59 0.59
N SER A 48 1.89 -24.58 1.66
CA SER A 48 0.44 -24.30 1.62
C SER A 48 0.07 -22.81 1.43
N TRP A 49 1.05 -21.90 1.40
CA TRP A 49 0.85 -20.46 1.19
C TRP A 49 1.40 -20.00 -0.18
N GLN A 50 1.01 -20.70 -1.25
CA GLN A 50 1.20 -20.23 -2.61
C GLN A 50 0.24 -19.07 -2.90
N PHE A 51 0.78 -17.84 -2.99
CA PHE A 51 0.08 -16.73 -3.63
C PHE A 51 0.22 -16.94 -5.15
N PRO A 52 -0.87 -17.13 -5.92
CA PRO A 52 -0.77 -17.15 -7.36
C PRO A 52 -0.32 -15.77 -7.85
N ALA A 53 0.68 -15.75 -8.74
CA ALA A 53 1.18 -14.53 -9.36
C ALA A 53 0.16 -14.01 -10.39
N VAL A 54 -0.81 -13.22 -9.93
CA VAL A 54 -1.76 -12.51 -10.80
C VAL A 54 -1.50 -11.00 -10.69
N PHE A 55 -0.33 -10.61 -11.20
CA PHE A 55 -0.03 -9.26 -11.67
C PHE A 55 0.54 -9.38 -13.10
N SER A 56 -0.31 -9.83 -14.02
CA SER A 56 -0.10 -9.68 -15.46
C SER A 56 -1.07 -8.62 -15.96
N GLN A 57 -0.60 -7.74 -16.83
CA GLN A 57 -1.41 -6.71 -17.49
C GLN A 57 -2.49 -7.36 -18.37
N PRO A 58 -3.61 -6.66 -18.66
CA PRO A 58 -4.32 -6.94 -19.90
C PRO A 58 -3.41 -6.54 -21.07
N ALA A 59 -3.02 -7.51 -21.89
CA ALA A 59 -2.37 -7.23 -23.16
C ALA A 59 -3.40 -6.66 -24.15
N ALA A 60 -2.95 -5.80 -25.06
CA ALA A 60 -3.78 -5.31 -26.16
C ALA A 60 -4.11 -6.47 -27.12
N GLU A 61 -5.35 -6.55 -27.59
CA GLU A 61 -5.73 -7.44 -28.69
C GLU A 61 -5.26 -6.83 -30.03
N PRO A 62 -4.61 -7.61 -30.91
CA PRO A 62 -4.33 -7.16 -32.27
C PRO A 62 -5.61 -7.24 -33.11
N GLY A 63 -5.87 -6.20 -33.90
CA GLY A 63 -7.00 -6.19 -34.82
C GLY A 63 -6.82 -7.18 -35.99
N ASN A 64 -7.95 -7.58 -36.58
CA ASN A 64 -7.95 -8.27 -37.87
C ASN A 64 -9.09 -7.71 -38.72
N SER A 65 -8.76 -7.12 -39.87
CA SER A 65 -9.71 -6.58 -40.85
C SER A 65 -9.68 -7.42 -42.11
N THR A 66 -10.82 -7.54 -42.81
CA THR A 66 -11.00 -7.59 -44.29
C THR A 66 -12.31 -8.31 -44.66
N ILE A 67 -13.41 -7.56 -44.88
CA ILE A 67 -14.05 -7.20 -46.17
C ILE A 67 -15.09 -8.22 -46.69
N LEU A 68 -16.34 -7.75 -46.88
CA LEU A 68 -17.13 -7.86 -48.13
C LEU A 68 -18.01 -6.60 -48.29
N THR A 69 -18.48 -6.33 -49.52
CA THR A 69 -18.76 -4.99 -50.08
C THR A 69 -20.25 -4.53 -50.13
N PRO A 70 -20.54 -3.24 -50.46
CA PRO A 70 -21.87 -2.57 -50.42
C PRO A 70 -22.54 -2.54 -51.85
N PRO A 71 -23.46 -1.61 -52.28
CA PRO A 71 -24.15 -0.48 -51.62
C PRO A 71 -25.66 -0.26 -51.95
N GLU A 72 -26.32 0.71 -51.29
CA GLU A 72 -27.48 1.46 -51.83
C GLU A 72 -27.55 2.91 -51.26
N ALA A 73 -28.38 3.81 -51.82
CA ALA A 73 -27.97 5.19 -52.09
C ALA A 73 -28.97 6.34 -51.75
N ILE A 74 -28.41 7.54 -51.43
CA ILE A 74 -28.89 8.92 -51.80
C ILE A 74 -30.21 9.41 -51.12
N PRO A 75 -30.49 10.74 -50.91
CA PRO A 75 -29.85 11.95 -51.45
C PRO A 75 -29.30 13.01 -50.47
N GLU A 76 -28.69 14.02 -51.11
CA GLU A 76 -27.93 15.17 -50.62
C GLU A 76 -28.70 16.49 -50.81
N VAL A 77 -28.45 17.52 -49.97
CA VAL A 77 -28.93 18.90 -50.20
C VAL A 77 -27.78 19.93 -50.07
N ARG A 78 -27.35 20.41 -51.25
CA ARG A 78 -26.70 21.69 -51.67
C ARG A 78 -26.87 22.90 -50.72
N SER A 79 -26.07 23.98 -50.66
CA SER A 79 -24.82 24.55 -51.25
C SER A 79 -24.62 25.96 -50.61
N PRO A 80 -23.75 26.93 -51.03
CA PRO A 80 -22.49 26.96 -51.81
C PRO A 80 -21.27 27.52 -50.99
N ALA A 81 -19.99 27.21 -51.29
CA ALA A 81 -19.02 27.88 -52.21
C ALA A 81 -18.60 29.35 -51.83
N ARG A 82 -17.38 29.90 -52.07
CA ARG A 82 -16.12 29.46 -52.74
C ARG A 82 -15.00 30.50 -52.45
N THR A 83 -13.71 30.17 -52.64
CA THR A 83 -12.61 31.01 -53.25
C THR A 83 -11.21 30.41 -52.93
N ILE A 84 -10.65 29.59 -53.83
CA ILE A 84 -9.52 29.85 -54.77
C ILE A 84 -8.09 29.69 -54.18
N LEU A 85 -7.35 28.74 -54.78
CA LEU A 85 -5.88 28.65 -54.92
C LEU A 85 -5.60 28.50 -56.44
N PRO A 86 -4.42 28.86 -56.99
CA PRO A 86 -3.22 27.99 -57.01
C PRO A 86 -1.92 28.82 -56.72
N SER A 87 -0.65 28.42 -56.91
CA SER A 87 0.00 27.30 -57.65
C SER A 87 1.31 26.80 -56.94
N GLN A 88 1.98 25.85 -57.59
CA GLN A 88 3.35 25.32 -57.38
C GLN A 88 4.01 25.18 -58.78
N PRO A 89 5.23 24.61 -58.98
CA PRO A 89 6.45 24.50 -58.15
C PRO A 89 7.72 24.94 -58.94
N ASP A 90 8.94 24.65 -58.47
CA ASP A 90 10.07 24.27 -59.38
C ASP A 90 11.25 23.56 -58.67
N VAL A 91 12.22 23.03 -59.44
CA VAL A 91 13.01 21.81 -59.15
C VAL A 91 14.56 21.97 -59.32
N VAL A 92 15.32 21.11 -58.63
CA VAL A 92 16.81 20.87 -58.49
C VAL A 92 17.80 21.29 -59.63
N PRO A 93 19.13 21.48 -59.36
CA PRO A 93 20.10 20.34 -59.34
C PRO A 93 21.36 20.46 -58.42
N VAL A 94 22.24 19.45 -58.49
CA VAL A 94 23.42 19.15 -57.63
C VAL A 94 24.68 18.85 -58.48
N ALA A 95 25.88 18.95 -57.88
CA ALA A 95 27.22 18.46 -58.32
C ALA A 95 28.15 19.50 -59.03
N PRO A 96 29.49 19.31 -59.15
CA PRO A 96 30.33 18.13 -58.82
C PRO A 96 31.61 18.41 -57.95
N VAL A 97 32.58 17.48 -57.96
CA VAL A 97 33.75 17.35 -57.05
C VAL A 97 35.11 17.49 -57.77
N GLY A 98 36.12 18.05 -57.09
CA GLY A 98 37.57 17.85 -57.34
C GLY A 98 38.43 19.14 -57.37
N PRO A 99 39.78 19.08 -57.30
CA PRO A 99 40.69 17.94 -57.04
C PRO A 99 41.62 18.12 -55.80
N LEU A 100 42.51 17.14 -55.55
CA LEU A 100 43.51 17.09 -54.47
C LEU A 100 44.89 17.65 -54.89
N PHE A 101 45.60 18.36 -53.99
CA PHE A 101 47.08 18.45 -53.99
C PHE A 101 47.64 18.61 -52.55
N PRO A 102 48.87 18.13 -52.24
CA PRO A 102 49.41 18.09 -50.87
C PRO A 102 50.58 19.06 -50.61
N VAL A 103 50.75 19.55 -49.36
CA VAL A 103 52.01 20.14 -48.86
C VAL A 103 52.25 19.76 -47.38
N VAL A 104 53.52 19.58 -47.04
CA VAL A 104 54.12 19.06 -45.79
C VAL A 104 54.35 20.18 -44.74
N PRO A 105 54.35 19.91 -43.41
CA PRO A 105 54.46 20.96 -42.38
C PRO A 105 55.90 21.44 -42.10
N PRO A 106 56.09 22.68 -41.58
CA PRO A 106 57.30 23.09 -40.90
C PRO A 106 57.29 22.70 -39.41
N MET A 107 58.46 22.34 -38.88
CA MET A 107 58.67 21.97 -37.47
C MET A 107 58.65 23.17 -36.53
N GLY A 108 58.20 22.92 -35.29
CA GLY A 108 58.97 23.25 -34.09
C GLY A 108 59.18 24.72 -33.72
N THR A 109 58.34 25.19 -32.80
CA THR A 109 58.80 26.12 -31.75
C THR A 109 58.43 25.55 -30.40
N VAL A 110 59.44 25.26 -29.57
CA VAL A 110 59.24 24.81 -28.19
C VAL A 110 58.78 26.01 -27.38
N VAL A 111 57.49 26.08 -27.06
CA VAL A 111 56.96 27.03 -26.07
C VAL A 111 56.83 26.30 -24.74
N VAL A 112 57.41 26.91 -23.71
CA VAL A 112 57.48 26.42 -22.34
C VAL A 112 56.06 26.10 -21.80
N PRO A 113 55.85 24.99 -21.07
CA PRO A 113 54.57 24.74 -20.43
C PRO A 113 54.39 25.69 -19.24
N GLU A 114 53.64 26.78 -19.45
CA GLU A 114 53.09 27.53 -18.32
C GLU A 114 52.15 26.62 -17.53
N THR A 115 52.41 26.51 -16.24
CA THR A 115 51.63 25.68 -15.32
C THR A 115 50.22 26.26 -15.19
N PRO A 116 49.15 25.54 -15.61
CA PRO A 116 47.80 26.03 -15.42
C PRO A 116 47.51 26.06 -13.92
N SER A 117 47.40 27.27 -13.37
CA SER A 117 47.05 27.49 -11.97
C SER A 117 45.78 26.71 -11.63
N GLU A 118 45.89 25.84 -10.62
CA GLU A 118 44.77 25.02 -10.16
C GLU A 118 43.64 25.92 -9.67
N ARG A 119 42.61 26.09 -10.51
CA ARG A 119 41.35 26.65 -10.07
C ARG A 119 40.77 25.67 -9.05
N GLU A 120 40.85 26.02 -7.78
CA GLU A 120 40.06 25.40 -6.73
C GLU A 120 38.60 25.39 -7.18
N ALA A 121 38.13 24.21 -7.61
CA ALA A 121 36.74 23.96 -7.86
C ALA A 121 36.05 23.89 -6.50
N VAL A 122 35.72 25.07 -5.94
CA VAL A 122 34.85 25.17 -4.76
C VAL A 122 33.62 24.31 -5.06
N PRO A 123 33.44 23.18 -4.34
CA PRO A 123 32.30 22.32 -4.60
C PRO A 123 31.04 23.15 -4.35
N PRO A 124 29.97 22.97 -5.13
CA PRO A 124 28.72 23.63 -4.84
C PRO A 124 28.34 23.25 -3.41
N VAL A 125 28.36 24.24 -2.51
CA VAL A 125 27.93 24.05 -1.13
C VAL A 125 26.43 23.81 -1.22
N ILE A 126 26.06 22.54 -1.33
CA ILE A 126 24.70 22.08 -1.11
C ILE A 126 24.44 22.34 0.37
N THR A 127 24.04 23.57 0.68
CA THR A 127 23.42 23.93 1.94
C THR A 127 22.13 23.14 2.01
N LYS A 128 22.26 21.91 2.52
CA LYS A 128 21.18 21.04 2.98
C LYS A 128 20.16 21.97 3.65
N PRO A 129 18.92 22.10 3.14
CA PRO A 129 17.95 22.99 3.75
C PRO A 129 17.88 22.68 5.24
N LYS A 130 18.35 23.64 6.05
CA LYS A 130 18.41 23.50 7.50
C LYS A 130 16.98 23.21 7.93
N ALA A 131 16.71 21.97 8.33
CA ALA A 131 15.38 21.54 8.70
C ALA A 131 14.86 22.47 9.79
N ALA A 132 14.01 23.41 9.39
CA ALA A 132 13.40 24.34 10.30
C ALA A 132 12.47 23.49 11.16
N LYS A 133 12.82 23.30 12.44
CA LYS A 133 11.89 22.74 13.42
C LYS A 133 10.57 23.50 13.25
N PRO A 134 9.45 22.83 12.92
CA PRO A 134 8.20 23.54 12.72
C PRO A 134 7.88 24.37 13.96
N LYS A 135 7.67 25.67 13.78
CA LYS A 135 7.15 26.53 14.86
C LYS A 135 5.81 25.94 15.30
N ALA A 136 5.60 25.83 16.61
CA ALA A 136 4.37 25.29 17.19
C ALA A 136 3.18 26.23 16.94
N GLY A 137 2.60 26.12 15.75
CA GLY A 137 1.30 26.65 15.37
C GLY A 137 0.51 25.54 14.66
N PRO A 138 -0.83 25.61 14.64
CA PRO A 138 -1.65 24.55 14.05
C PRO A 138 -1.33 24.39 12.56
N VAL A 139 -1.01 23.17 12.13
CA VAL A 139 -0.68 22.90 10.73
C VAL A 139 -1.89 23.18 9.85
N LYS A 140 -1.72 24.04 8.84
CA LYS A 140 -2.74 24.40 7.86
C LYS A 140 -2.27 24.01 6.46
N PHE A 141 -3.17 23.43 5.68
CA PHE A 141 -2.93 23.04 4.29
C PHE A 141 -3.89 23.80 3.37
N SER A 142 -3.38 24.35 2.26
CA SER A 142 -4.17 25.12 1.30
C SER A 142 -5.18 24.26 0.53
N ASP A 143 -4.92 22.95 0.43
CA ASP A 143 -5.71 21.95 -0.28
C ASP A 143 -6.53 21.03 0.65
N VAL A 144 -6.61 21.35 1.95
CA VAL A 144 -7.48 20.66 2.92
C VAL A 144 -8.43 21.66 3.59
N PRO A 145 -9.55 22.02 2.94
CA PRO A 145 -10.55 22.93 3.48
C PRO A 145 -11.08 22.50 4.86
N ASP A 146 -11.59 23.44 5.65
CA ASP A 146 -12.04 23.17 7.03
C ASP A 146 -13.14 22.10 7.15
N LYS A 147 -13.95 21.92 6.10
CA LYS A 147 -14.99 20.89 6.00
C LYS A 147 -14.54 19.61 5.28
N TYR A 148 -13.26 19.45 4.92
CA TYR A 148 -12.76 18.26 4.24
C TYR A 148 -12.79 17.05 5.17
N TRP A 149 -13.40 15.97 4.71
CA TRP A 149 -13.76 14.78 5.52
C TRP A 149 -12.59 14.18 6.32
N ALA A 150 -11.36 14.18 5.76
CA ALA A 150 -10.18 13.62 6.42
C ALA A 150 -9.35 14.65 7.21
N ARG A 151 -9.67 15.96 7.13
CA ARG A 151 -8.94 17.03 7.85
C ARG A 151 -8.65 16.70 9.32
N PRO A 152 -9.60 16.20 10.15
CA PRO A 152 -9.31 15.89 11.55
C PRO A 152 -8.23 14.82 11.74
N PHE A 153 -8.07 13.89 10.80
CA PHE A 153 -7.01 12.86 10.82
C PHE A 153 -5.70 13.43 10.28
N ILE A 154 -5.77 14.14 9.14
CA ILE A 154 -4.65 14.77 8.46
C ILE A 154 -3.89 15.71 9.39
N VAL A 155 -4.59 16.67 10.01
CA VAL A 155 -3.96 17.65 10.92
C VAL A 155 -3.36 16.94 12.13
N ALA A 156 -4.08 15.99 12.73
CA ALA A 156 -3.58 15.28 13.90
C ALA A 156 -2.35 14.40 13.63
N LEU A 157 -2.18 13.87 12.40
CA LEU A 157 -0.97 13.15 12.00
C LEU A 157 0.16 14.11 11.58
N ALA A 158 -0.16 15.25 10.97
CA ALA A 158 0.81 16.30 10.65
C ALA A 158 1.43 16.94 11.90
N ASP A 159 0.61 17.25 12.93
CA ASP A 159 1.07 17.74 14.24
C ASP A 159 2.02 16.74 14.93
N ARG A 160 1.93 15.45 14.57
CA ARG A 160 2.78 14.35 15.07
C ARG A 160 3.94 14.00 14.12
N GLN A 161 4.17 14.78 13.07
CA GLN A 161 5.24 14.60 12.09
C GLN A 161 5.23 13.25 11.35
N PHE A 162 4.05 12.60 11.23
CA PHE A 162 3.91 11.34 10.49
C PHE A 162 4.11 11.49 8.98
N PHE A 163 3.76 12.65 8.46
CA PHE A 163 4.00 13.05 7.09
C PHE A 163 5.05 14.17 7.12
N ALA A 164 6.21 13.93 6.50
CA ALA A 164 7.33 14.88 6.50
C ALA A 164 7.36 15.78 5.25
N ASP A 165 6.87 15.26 4.13
CA ASP A 165 7.14 15.81 2.80
C ASP A 165 5.96 16.64 2.28
N PHE A 166 5.76 17.81 2.90
CA PHE A 166 4.78 18.81 2.47
C PHE A 166 5.48 19.96 1.73
N THR A 167 5.33 20.00 0.41
CA THR A 167 5.71 21.15 -0.42
C THR A 167 4.55 22.15 -0.53
N ASP A 168 4.88 23.43 -0.70
CA ASP A 168 3.94 24.51 -1.05
C ASP A 168 2.71 24.66 -0.13
N ASN A 169 2.85 24.28 1.14
CA ASN A 169 1.74 24.21 2.13
C ASN A 169 0.56 23.34 1.63
N LYS A 170 0.84 22.23 0.96
CA LYS A 170 -0.15 21.27 0.46
C LYS A 170 0.04 19.89 1.10
N PHE A 171 -1.06 19.26 1.49
CA PHE A 171 -1.08 17.88 1.99
C PHE A 171 -1.10 16.85 0.86
N ARG A 172 -1.72 17.24 -0.28
CA ARG A 172 -2.05 16.42 -1.45
C ARG A 172 -2.97 15.25 -1.09
N PRO A 173 -4.21 15.51 -0.62
CA PRO A 173 -5.07 14.48 -0.02
C PRO A 173 -5.54 13.40 -0.98
N ASP A 174 -5.71 13.74 -2.26
CA ASP A 174 -6.24 12.84 -3.28
C ASP A 174 -5.12 12.18 -4.13
N GLU A 175 -3.85 12.55 -3.92
CA GLU A 175 -2.72 11.86 -4.55
C GLU A 175 -2.60 10.41 -4.01
N PRO A 176 -2.18 9.45 -4.86
CA PRO A 176 -1.79 8.10 -4.46
C PRO A 176 -0.74 8.07 -3.36
N ILE A 177 -0.65 6.94 -2.65
CA ILE A 177 0.49 6.62 -1.78
C ILE A 177 1.25 5.40 -2.30
N THR A 178 2.58 5.49 -2.23
CA THR A 178 3.51 4.41 -2.59
C THR A 178 3.71 3.41 -1.43
N ARG A 179 4.21 2.21 -1.74
CA ARG A 179 4.58 1.20 -0.72
C ARG A 179 5.68 1.70 0.23
N SER A 180 6.57 2.57 -0.24
CA SER A 180 7.62 3.20 0.57
C SER A 180 7.04 4.19 1.59
N GLU A 181 6.21 5.14 1.16
CA GLU A 181 5.53 6.07 2.08
C GLU A 181 4.68 5.33 3.11
N LEU A 182 3.92 4.30 2.70
CA LEU A 182 3.17 3.45 3.63
C LEU A 182 4.08 2.79 4.67
N ALA A 183 5.28 2.33 4.28
CA ALA A 183 6.25 1.77 5.21
C ALA A 183 6.79 2.82 6.21
N ARG A 184 6.95 4.10 5.80
CA ARG A 184 7.30 5.20 6.73
C ARG A 184 6.19 5.44 7.75
N LEU A 185 4.93 5.52 7.30
CA LEU A 185 3.77 5.71 8.18
C LEU A 185 3.65 4.56 9.20
N ILE A 186 3.82 3.31 8.75
CA ILE A 186 3.85 2.12 9.61
C ILE A 186 4.99 2.20 10.63
N GLN A 187 6.19 2.62 10.20
CA GLN A 187 7.32 2.81 11.12
C GLN A 187 7.01 3.84 12.21
N GLY A 188 6.38 4.96 11.87
CA GLY A 188 5.98 5.98 12.85
C GLY A 188 4.91 5.49 13.85
N MET A 189 3.96 4.64 13.44
CA MET A 189 2.85 4.22 14.32
C MET A 189 3.15 2.99 15.19
N SER A 190 4.22 2.23 14.92
CA SER A 190 4.38 0.88 15.46
C SER A 190 5.60 0.71 16.38
N ASP A 191 5.37 0.64 17.68
CA ASP A 191 6.41 0.29 18.69
C ASP A 191 6.53 -1.23 18.88
N LYS A 192 6.22 -2.00 17.83
CA LYS A 192 6.29 -3.46 17.90
C LYS A 192 7.73 -3.91 17.74
N GLU A 193 8.17 -4.77 18.64
CA GLU A 193 9.42 -5.50 18.45
C GLU A 193 9.41 -6.34 17.16
N PRO A 194 10.54 -6.36 16.41
CA PRO A 194 10.78 -7.31 15.32
C PRO A 194 10.47 -8.77 15.68
N ARG A 195 9.74 -9.48 14.81
CA ARG A 195 9.40 -10.90 14.99
C ARG A 195 9.80 -11.80 13.82
N ARG A 196 10.42 -11.24 12.79
CA ARG A 196 10.90 -11.97 11.60
C ARG A 196 12.36 -11.60 11.33
N LYS A 197 13.06 -12.46 10.59
CA LYS A 197 14.41 -12.14 10.08
C LYS A 197 14.34 -10.98 9.06
N PRO A 198 15.42 -10.20 8.89
CA PRO A 198 15.52 -9.23 7.79
C PRO A 198 15.35 -9.93 6.44
N ILE A 199 14.90 -9.17 5.43
CA ILE A 199 14.86 -9.62 4.03
C ILE A 199 15.58 -8.58 3.18
N ASN A 200 16.62 -9.00 2.47
CA ASN A 200 17.32 -8.14 1.52
C ASN A 200 16.59 -8.19 0.18
N PHE A 201 15.81 -7.16 -0.12
CA PHE A 201 15.07 -7.05 -1.38
C PHE A 201 15.98 -6.57 -2.51
N LYS A 202 15.84 -7.17 -3.71
CA LYS A 202 16.71 -6.87 -4.87
C LYS A 202 16.60 -5.42 -5.38
N ASP A 203 15.49 -4.76 -5.05
CA ASP A 203 15.10 -3.41 -5.47
C ASP A 203 15.19 -2.38 -4.32
N VAL A 204 15.82 -2.73 -3.20
CA VAL A 204 16.05 -1.81 -2.06
C VAL A 204 17.52 -1.83 -1.69
N LYS A 205 18.25 -0.74 -1.99
CA LYS A 205 19.65 -0.58 -1.57
C LYS A 205 19.73 -0.42 -0.06
N ASN A 206 20.68 -1.11 0.60
CA ASN A 206 20.84 -1.09 2.06
C ASN A 206 21.08 0.32 2.64
N ASN A 207 21.72 1.22 1.88
CA ASN A 207 21.98 2.60 2.25
C ASN A 207 20.84 3.57 1.89
N SER A 208 19.70 3.07 1.39
CA SER A 208 18.57 3.91 1.01
C SER A 208 17.86 4.49 2.25
N PRO A 209 17.48 5.78 2.27
CA PRO A 209 16.75 6.41 3.39
C PRO A 209 15.36 5.79 3.71
N ILE A 210 14.90 4.81 2.94
CA ILE A 210 13.68 4.05 3.19
C ILE A 210 13.95 2.63 3.73
N ALA A 211 15.17 2.10 3.61
CA ALA A 211 15.49 0.70 3.92
C ALA A 211 15.07 0.30 5.35
N GLY A 212 15.34 1.15 6.34
CA GLY A 212 14.92 0.93 7.74
C GLY A 212 13.40 0.89 7.95
N ALA A 213 12.63 1.70 7.21
CA ALA A 213 11.17 1.72 7.30
C ALA A 213 10.55 0.44 6.70
N ILE A 214 11.12 -0.04 5.58
CA ILE A 214 10.74 -1.29 4.91
C ILE A 214 11.07 -2.48 5.80
N ASP A 215 12.30 -2.57 6.29
CA ASP A 215 12.77 -3.64 7.16
C ASP A 215 11.93 -3.72 8.44
N HIS A 216 11.70 -2.59 9.12
CA HIS A 216 10.82 -2.50 10.27
C HIS A 216 9.39 -2.98 9.96
N SER A 217 8.77 -2.49 8.88
CA SER A 217 7.40 -2.86 8.50
C SER A 217 7.25 -4.35 8.16
N VAL A 218 8.29 -4.97 7.60
CA VAL A 218 8.33 -6.41 7.28
C VAL A 218 8.58 -7.26 8.52
N LYS A 219 9.52 -6.85 9.39
CA LYS A 219 9.88 -7.52 10.64
C LYS A 219 8.76 -7.53 11.67
N THR A 220 8.04 -6.41 11.81
CA THR A 220 6.89 -6.27 12.72
C THR A 220 5.60 -6.88 12.16
N GLY A 221 5.57 -7.16 10.86
CA GLY A 221 4.57 -8.00 10.23
C GLY A 221 3.40 -7.28 9.56
N TYR A 222 3.47 -5.96 9.42
CA TYR A 222 2.51 -5.18 8.64
C TYR A 222 2.67 -5.47 7.14
N LEU A 223 3.90 -5.43 6.64
CA LEU A 223 4.18 -5.63 5.21
C LEU A 223 4.89 -6.98 4.94
N LYS A 224 4.94 -7.31 3.65
CA LYS A 224 5.68 -8.44 3.07
C LYS A 224 6.17 -8.02 1.68
N GLY A 225 7.34 -8.51 1.28
CA GLY A 225 7.76 -8.45 -0.12
C GLY A 225 7.00 -9.43 -1.02
N TYR A 226 7.23 -9.28 -2.32
CA TYR A 226 6.69 -10.13 -3.38
C TYR A 226 7.51 -11.43 -3.54
N PRO A 227 6.94 -12.49 -4.16
CA PRO A 227 7.63 -13.78 -4.31
C PRO A 227 8.96 -13.71 -5.09
N ASP A 228 9.14 -12.69 -5.94
CA ASP A 228 10.34 -12.44 -6.74
C ASP A 228 11.46 -11.70 -5.97
N ASN A 229 11.42 -11.74 -4.64
CA ASN A 229 12.31 -11.00 -3.72
C ASN A 229 12.38 -9.48 -3.97
N ALA A 230 11.26 -8.89 -4.40
CA ALA A 230 11.07 -7.45 -4.59
C ALA A 230 10.23 -6.85 -3.45
N PHE A 231 10.48 -5.60 -3.08
CA PHE A 231 9.57 -4.80 -2.25
C PHE A 231 8.65 -3.90 -3.07
N ARG A 232 9.12 -3.41 -4.21
CA ARG A 232 8.51 -2.43 -5.13
C ARG A 232 8.16 -1.11 -4.42
N PRO A 233 9.17 -0.34 -3.95
CA PRO A 233 8.98 0.83 -3.08
C PRO A 233 8.10 1.93 -3.71
N ASP A 234 8.23 2.15 -5.02
CA ASP A 234 7.55 3.22 -5.75
C ASP A 234 6.17 2.79 -6.29
N LYS A 235 5.79 1.52 -6.08
CA LYS A 235 4.48 1.01 -6.51
C LYS A 235 3.37 1.60 -5.63
N GLU A 236 2.35 2.15 -6.26
CA GLU A 236 1.12 2.60 -5.60
C GLU A 236 0.35 1.44 -4.93
N VAL A 237 -0.30 1.73 -3.80
CA VAL A 237 -0.94 0.72 -2.95
C VAL A 237 -2.45 0.68 -3.15
N PRO A 238 -3.06 -0.47 -3.52
CA PRO A 238 -4.51 -0.65 -3.47
C PRO A 238 -5.06 -0.54 -2.04
N ARG A 239 -6.25 0.03 -1.84
CA ARG A 239 -6.92 0.16 -0.52
C ARG A 239 -6.90 -1.14 0.30
N VAL A 240 -7.11 -2.29 -0.35
CA VAL A 240 -7.09 -3.60 0.32
C VAL A 240 -5.70 -4.02 0.82
N GLU A 241 -4.60 -3.63 0.15
CA GLU A 241 -3.24 -3.88 0.67
C GLU A 241 -2.99 -3.06 1.95
N VAL A 242 -3.45 -1.80 2.02
CA VAL A 242 -3.37 -0.96 3.24
C VAL A 242 -4.15 -1.58 4.40
N ILE A 243 -5.42 -1.92 4.17
CA ILE A 243 -6.29 -2.54 5.18
C ILE A 243 -5.70 -3.86 5.69
N ALA A 244 -5.19 -4.69 4.77
CA ALA A 244 -4.58 -5.96 5.13
C ALA A 244 -3.25 -5.80 5.87
N ALA A 245 -2.47 -4.76 5.57
CA ALA A 245 -1.23 -4.46 6.28
C ALA A 245 -1.50 -4.09 7.74
N LEU A 246 -2.44 -3.17 7.98
CA LEU A 246 -2.84 -2.75 9.33
C LEU A 246 -3.42 -3.93 10.13
N ALA A 247 -4.32 -4.71 9.55
CA ALA A 247 -4.88 -5.90 10.21
C ALA A 247 -3.86 -7.04 10.43
N SER A 248 -2.77 -7.08 9.65
CA SER A 248 -1.69 -8.06 9.84
C SER A 248 -0.73 -7.62 10.93
N GLY A 249 -0.23 -6.39 10.88
CA GLY A 249 0.68 -5.84 11.87
C GLY A 249 0.06 -5.70 13.25
N LEU A 250 -1.21 -5.29 13.34
CA LEU A 250 -1.96 -5.27 14.60
C LEU A 250 -2.37 -6.68 15.09
N ASN A 251 -2.13 -7.74 14.32
CA ASN A 251 -2.53 -9.12 14.61
C ASN A 251 -4.04 -9.31 14.82
N LEU A 252 -4.85 -8.57 14.05
CA LEU A 252 -6.31 -8.67 14.12
C LEU A 252 -6.80 -9.98 13.49
N LYS A 253 -7.84 -10.53 14.10
CA LYS A 253 -8.60 -11.70 13.68
C LYS A 253 -10.09 -11.34 13.71
N PRO A 254 -10.91 -11.80 12.75
CA PRO A 254 -12.35 -11.59 12.82
C PRO A 254 -12.93 -12.40 13.98
N SER A 255 -13.88 -11.82 14.70
CA SER A 255 -14.60 -12.44 15.82
C SER A 255 -15.67 -13.44 15.36
N ALA A 256 -16.11 -13.32 14.11
CA ALA A 256 -17.11 -14.19 13.49
C ALA A 256 -16.66 -14.66 12.08
N LYS A 257 -17.53 -15.39 11.38
CA LYS A 257 -17.33 -15.71 9.95
C LYS A 257 -17.21 -14.40 9.16
N ALA A 258 -16.06 -14.14 8.57
CA ALA A 258 -15.76 -12.91 7.81
C ALA A 258 -16.81 -12.60 6.72
N SER A 259 -17.42 -13.62 6.12
CA SER A 259 -18.52 -13.47 5.15
C SER A 259 -19.77 -12.79 5.71
N ARG A 260 -20.03 -12.84 7.02
CA ARG A 260 -21.11 -12.10 7.71
C ARG A 260 -20.72 -10.65 7.91
N THR A 261 -19.52 -10.38 8.44
CA THR A 261 -18.99 -9.03 8.65
C THR A 261 -18.96 -8.23 7.35
N LEU A 262 -18.50 -8.83 6.25
CA LEU A 262 -18.40 -8.14 4.95
C LEU A 262 -19.75 -7.88 4.27
N GLN A 263 -20.89 -8.31 4.82
CA GLN A 263 -22.22 -8.00 4.25
C GLN A 263 -22.52 -6.51 4.24
N VAL A 264 -21.89 -5.73 5.12
CA VAL A 264 -22.00 -4.26 5.16
C VAL A 264 -21.48 -3.58 3.88
N TYR A 265 -20.65 -4.25 3.09
CA TYR A 265 -20.12 -3.71 1.84
C TYR A 265 -20.89 -4.20 0.61
N THR A 266 -21.33 -3.25 -0.21
CA THR A 266 -22.04 -3.52 -1.46
C THR A 266 -21.12 -4.20 -2.48
N ASP A 267 -19.84 -3.81 -2.51
CA ASP A 267 -18.82 -4.31 -3.41
C ASP A 267 -17.94 -5.42 -2.82
N ARG A 268 -18.38 -6.06 -1.71
CA ARG A 268 -17.64 -7.16 -1.03
C ARG A 268 -17.13 -8.28 -1.94
N LYS A 269 -17.80 -8.54 -3.08
CA LYS A 269 -17.37 -9.53 -4.08
C LYS A 269 -16.04 -9.16 -4.77
N LYS A 270 -15.64 -7.87 -4.74
CA LYS A 270 -14.37 -7.37 -5.28
C LYS A 270 -13.19 -7.58 -4.31
N VAL A 271 -13.43 -7.96 -3.05
CA VAL A 271 -12.37 -8.25 -2.07
C VAL A 271 -11.65 -9.54 -2.46
N PRO A 272 -10.33 -9.53 -2.71
CA PRO A 272 -9.58 -10.74 -3.00
C PRO A 272 -9.68 -11.77 -1.87
N LYS A 273 -9.76 -13.06 -2.21
CA LYS A 273 -9.91 -14.16 -1.23
C LYS A 273 -8.89 -14.11 -0.09
N TRP A 274 -7.63 -13.76 -0.39
CA TRP A 274 -6.55 -13.63 0.59
C TRP A 274 -6.78 -12.51 1.63
N ALA A 275 -7.56 -11.49 1.27
CA ALA A 275 -7.81 -10.32 2.11
C ALA A 275 -9.08 -10.43 2.97
N VAL A 276 -10.02 -11.33 2.63
CA VAL A 276 -11.36 -11.45 3.25
C VAL A 276 -11.32 -11.38 4.78
N ASN A 277 -10.50 -12.22 5.42
CA ASN A 277 -10.39 -12.25 6.89
C ASN A 277 -9.75 -10.99 7.48
N LYS A 278 -8.85 -10.33 6.73
CA LYS A 278 -8.18 -9.10 7.17
C LYS A 278 -9.05 -7.87 7.03
N VAL A 279 -9.82 -7.76 5.95
CA VAL A 279 -10.83 -6.70 5.78
C VAL A 279 -11.92 -6.85 6.84
N ALA A 280 -12.42 -8.07 7.11
CA ALA A 280 -13.40 -8.29 8.17
C ALA A 280 -12.85 -7.88 9.55
N ALA A 281 -11.64 -8.32 9.90
CA ALA A 281 -11.01 -7.97 11.18
C ALA A 281 -10.74 -6.46 11.33
N ALA A 282 -10.32 -5.77 10.27
CA ALA A 282 -10.16 -4.31 10.27
C ALA A 282 -11.50 -3.57 10.41
N THR A 283 -12.56 -4.10 9.78
CA THR A 283 -13.93 -3.54 9.87
C THR A 283 -14.45 -3.66 11.30
N GLU A 284 -14.32 -4.83 11.93
CA GLU A 284 -14.69 -5.05 13.33
C GLU A 284 -13.83 -4.24 14.32
N ALA A 285 -12.60 -3.91 13.95
CA ALA A 285 -11.73 -3.07 14.75
C ALA A 285 -12.01 -1.56 14.62
N GLY A 286 -12.85 -1.13 13.67
CA GLY A 286 -13.13 0.28 13.39
C GLY A 286 -12.06 0.98 12.53
N ILE A 287 -11.14 0.24 11.91
CA ILE A 287 -10.00 0.81 11.17
C ILE A 287 -10.38 1.21 9.74
N VAL A 288 -11.41 0.58 9.15
CA VAL A 288 -11.83 0.88 7.78
C VAL A 288 -12.64 2.18 7.75
N VAL A 289 -12.10 3.15 7.02
CA VAL A 289 -12.74 4.46 6.77
C VAL A 289 -13.12 4.55 5.29
N ASN A 290 -14.39 4.81 5.02
CA ASN A 290 -14.97 4.88 3.67
C ASN A 290 -15.69 6.22 3.46
N ASN A 291 -15.25 6.99 2.46
CA ASN A 291 -15.85 8.25 2.03
C ASN A 291 -16.03 8.23 0.50
N PRO A 292 -17.12 8.77 -0.07
CA PRO A 292 -18.28 9.37 0.60
C PRO A 292 -19.37 8.36 1.01
N LYS A 293 -19.29 7.10 0.58
CA LYS A 293 -20.30 6.07 0.86
C LYS A 293 -19.74 5.06 1.87
N PRO A 294 -20.23 5.03 3.13
CA PRO A 294 -19.68 4.15 4.17
C PRO A 294 -19.73 2.66 3.79
N THR A 295 -20.74 2.23 3.04
CA THR A 295 -20.94 0.84 2.58
C THR A 295 -20.17 0.47 1.30
N LEU A 296 -19.28 1.33 0.80
CA LEU A 296 -18.50 1.09 -0.43
C LEU A 296 -17.01 1.05 -0.10
N LEU A 297 -16.40 -0.13 -0.24
CA LEU A 297 -15.01 -0.36 0.19
C LEU A 297 -13.97 0.05 -0.87
N GLN A 298 -14.31 -0.14 -2.15
CA GLN A 298 -13.42 0.05 -3.31
C GLN A 298 -12.05 -0.66 -3.15
N PRO A 299 -12.01 -1.98 -2.82
CA PRO A 299 -10.78 -2.65 -2.35
C PRO A 299 -9.61 -2.58 -3.33
N ASN A 300 -9.90 -2.56 -4.64
CA ASN A 300 -8.88 -2.58 -5.69
C ASN A 300 -8.59 -1.19 -6.29
N LYS A 301 -9.20 -0.12 -5.75
CA LYS A 301 -8.83 1.27 -6.05
C LYS A 301 -7.47 1.57 -5.39
N ILE A 302 -6.61 2.34 -6.04
CA ILE A 302 -5.42 2.92 -5.41
C ILE A 302 -5.83 3.80 -4.21
N ALA A 303 -5.16 3.62 -3.08
CA ALA A 303 -5.42 4.37 -1.87
C ALA A 303 -4.82 5.78 -1.96
N THR A 304 -5.60 6.80 -1.59
CA THR A 304 -5.09 8.17 -1.54
C THR A 304 -4.43 8.46 -0.18
N ARG A 305 -3.60 9.51 -0.12
CA ARG A 305 -2.94 9.97 1.11
C ARG A 305 -3.94 10.28 2.22
N ALA A 306 -5.10 10.89 1.93
CA ALA A 306 -6.16 11.13 2.90
C ALA A 306 -6.80 9.84 3.43
N GLU A 307 -7.02 8.85 2.56
CA GLU A 307 -7.57 7.55 2.94
C GLU A 307 -6.63 6.78 3.87
N VAL A 308 -5.32 6.80 3.57
CA VAL A 308 -4.32 6.15 4.43
C VAL A 308 -4.11 6.93 5.72
N ALA A 309 -4.12 8.26 5.70
CA ALA A 309 -4.09 9.08 6.92
C ALA A 309 -5.24 8.72 7.87
N ALA A 310 -6.47 8.59 7.36
CA ALA A 310 -7.62 8.19 8.17
C ALA A 310 -7.45 6.78 8.77
N MET A 311 -7.05 5.79 7.96
CA MET A 311 -6.87 4.41 8.44
C MET A 311 -5.69 4.26 9.43
N ILE A 312 -4.59 5.01 9.25
CA ILE A 312 -3.47 5.07 10.20
C ILE A 312 -3.93 5.70 11.52
N TYR A 313 -4.71 6.79 11.47
CA TYR A 313 -5.25 7.42 12.67
C TYR A 313 -6.14 6.46 13.46
N GLU A 314 -7.09 5.79 12.82
CA GLU A 314 -7.96 4.81 13.49
C GLU A 314 -7.18 3.58 14.00
N ALA A 315 -6.15 3.14 13.29
CA ALA A 315 -5.24 2.10 13.78
C ALA A 315 -4.49 2.53 15.06
N MET A 316 -4.04 3.79 15.13
CA MET A 316 -3.42 4.36 16.34
C MET A 316 -4.46 4.55 17.47
N ALA A 317 -5.68 4.97 17.15
CA ALA A 317 -6.78 5.13 18.11
C ALA A 317 -7.14 3.78 18.73
N LYS A 318 -7.18 2.73 17.91
CA LYS A 318 -7.40 1.33 18.34
C LYS A 318 -6.30 0.82 19.29
N GLN A 319 -5.09 1.37 19.21
CA GLN A 319 -3.98 1.09 20.13
C GLN A 319 -3.95 2.01 21.37
N GLY A 320 -4.89 2.97 21.49
CA GLY A 320 -4.90 3.96 22.58
C GLY A 320 -3.86 5.09 22.44
N LYS A 321 -3.20 5.20 21.28
CA LYS A 321 -2.12 6.19 21.05
C LYS A 321 -2.61 7.60 20.71
N VAL A 322 -3.86 7.71 20.25
CA VAL A 322 -4.53 8.97 19.93
C VAL A 322 -6.00 8.87 20.38
N PRO A 323 -6.66 9.99 20.73
CA PRO A 323 -8.07 9.95 21.11
C PRO A 323 -8.94 9.51 19.92
N VAL A 324 -9.95 8.67 20.19
CA VAL A 324 -10.99 8.33 19.19
C VAL A 324 -11.69 9.62 18.76
N LYS A 325 -11.81 9.85 17.44
CA LYS A 325 -12.52 11.00 16.90
C LYS A 325 -13.90 10.57 16.38
N PRO A 326 -14.97 11.32 16.68
CA PRO A 326 -16.26 11.12 16.02
C PRO A 326 -16.10 11.30 14.51
N SER A 327 -16.59 10.33 13.73
CA SER A 327 -16.55 10.36 12.27
C SER A 327 -17.67 9.48 11.72
N ASP A 328 -18.46 10.03 10.80
CA ASP A 328 -19.53 9.31 10.11
C ASP A 328 -18.99 8.32 9.04
N TYR A 329 -17.69 8.41 8.74
CA TYR A 329 -16.99 7.59 7.75
C TYR A 329 -16.35 6.33 8.36
N VAL A 330 -16.31 6.21 9.70
CA VAL A 330 -15.78 5.06 10.41
C VAL A 330 -16.84 3.97 10.53
N MET A 331 -16.51 2.75 10.09
CA MET A 331 -17.39 1.59 10.27
C MET A 331 -17.54 1.23 11.75
N LYS A 332 -18.73 1.46 12.31
CA LYS A 332 -19.09 0.96 13.64
C LYS A 332 -19.23 -0.56 13.59
N PRO A 333 -18.62 -1.32 14.51
CA PRO A 333 -18.71 -2.78 14.49
C PRO A 333 -20.15 -3.24 14.72
N VAL A 334 -20.60 -4.20 13.92
CA VAL A 334 -21.81 -4.97 14.21
C VAL A 334 -21.56 -5.75 15.49
N LYS A 335 -22.20 -5.35 16.60
CA LYS A 335 -22.14 -6.12 17.85
C LYS A 335 -22.61 -7.55 17.56
N PRO A 336 -21.88 -8.60 17.98
CA PRO A 336 -22.41 -9.95 17.89
C PRO A 336 -23.70 -10.02 18.70
N SER A 337 -24.77 -10.53 18.07
CA SER A 337 -25.97 -10.97 18.79
C SER A 337 -25.54 -12.01 19.82
N LYS A 338 -25.83 -11.76 21.10
CA LYS A 338 -25.61 -12.72 22.19
C LYS A 338 -26.36 -14.02 21.94
#